data_AF-A0A2P6W8S2-F1
#
_entry.id   AF-A0A2P6W8S2-F1
#
_cell.length_a   1.000
_cell.length_b   1.000
_cell.length_c   1.000
_cell.angle_alpha   90.00
_cell.angle_beta   90.00
_cell.angle_gamma   90.00
#
_symmetry.space_group_name_H-M   'P 1'
#
loop_
_entity.id
_entity.type
_entity.pdbx_description
1 polymer ?
#
loop_
_entity_poly.entity_id
_entity_poly.type
_entity_poly.pdbx_seq_one_letter_code
_entity_poly.pdbx_strand_id
1 'polypeptide(L)' 'MGIDDRIQELEEKLEETPVNKATETERGRLKGRIADLKEEKQKKQKGTGDTTGYAVEKKGDATVALVGF' A
#
# COMPACT_ATOMS: atom_id res chain seq x y z
N MET A 1 -11.99 -0.50 -14.83
CA MET A 1 -11.03 -1.12 -13.90
C MET A 1 -10.06 -0.05 -13.45
N GLY A 2 -10.32 0.52 -12.27
CA GLY A 2 -9.42 1.44 -11.58
C GLY A 2 -8.18 0.72 -11.06
N ILE A 3 -7.25 1.48 -10.48
CA ILE A 3 -6.09 0.91 -9.78
C ILE A 3 -6.55 0.08 -8.57
N ASP A 4 -7.62 0.52 -7.90
CA ASP A 4 -8.19 -0.18 -6.75
C ASP A 4 -8.72 -1.57 -7.12
N ASP A 5 -9.50 -1.68 -8.20
CA ASP A 5 -10.00 -2.97 -8.70
C ASP A 5 -8.84 -3.94 -8.98
N ARG A 6 -7.74 -3.46 -9.58
CA ARG A 6 -6.57 -4.29 -9.88
C ARG A 6 -5.81 -4.73 -8.63
N ILE A 7 -5.78 -3.90 -7.59
CA ILE A 7 -5.17 -4.26 -6.31
C ILE A 7 -6.00 -5.38 -5.67
N GLN A 8 -7.33 -5.23 -5.66
CA GLN A 8 -8.24 -6.21 -5.09
C GLN A 8 -8.15 -7.56 -5.81
N GLU A 9 -8.16 -7.57 -7.14
CA GLU A 9 -8.01 -8.80 -7.94
C GLU A 9 -6.69 -9.54 -7.63
N LEU A 10 -5.60 -8.80 -7.42
CA LEU A 10 -4.30 -9.41 -7.08
C LEU A 10 -4.24 -9.90 -5.63
N GLU A 11 -4.93 -9.22 -4.70
CA GLU A 11 -5.05 -9.64 -3.30
C GLU A 11 -5.91 -10.90 -3.18
N GLU A 12 -7.07 -10.95 -3.84
CA GLU A 12 -7.91 -12.16 -3.92
C GLU A 12 -7.12 -13.34 -4.49
N LYS A 13 -6.39 -13.13 -5.60
CA LYS A 13 -5.54 -14.18 -6.17
C LYS A 13 -4.42 -14.62 -5.23
N LEU A 14 -3.87 -13.72 -4.42
CA LEU A 14 -2.85 -14.05 -3.43
C LEU A 14 -3.41 -14.89 -2.28
N GLU A 15 -4.66 -14.67 -1.89
CA GLU A 15 -5.38 -15.42 -0.86
C GLU A 15 -5.79 -16.81 -1.34
N GLU A 16 -6.26 -16.94 -2.58
CA GLU A 16 -6.60 -18.23 -3.18
C GLU A 16 -5.38 -19.12 -3.41
N THR A 17 -4.20 -18.53 -3.62
CA THR A 17 -2.98 -19.29 -3.91
C THR A 17 -2.42 -19.96 -2.66
N PRO A 18 -2.35 -21.31 -2.60
CA PRO A 18 -1.83 -22.02 -1.44
C PRO A 18 -0.34 -21.74 -1.22
N VAL A 19 0.09 -21.77 0.04
CA VAL A 19 1.49 -21.52 0.42
C VAL A 19 2.28 -22.82 0.32
N ASN A 20 3.05 -22.97 -0.75
CA ASN A 20 3.99 -24.09 -0.92
C ASN A 20 5.25 -23.64 -1.68
N LYS A 21 6.29 -24.48 -1.67
CA LYS A 21 7.59 -24.17 -2.31
C LYS A 21 7.49 -23.94 -3.83
N ALA A 22 6.47 -24.51 -4.49
CA ALA A 22 6.26 -24.34 -5.92
C ALA A 22 5.62 -22.98 -6.26
N THR A 23 4.79 -22.43 -5.37
CA THR A 23 4.05 -21.18 -5.58
C THR A 23 4.73 -19.95 -4.97
N GLU A 24 5.76 -20.12 -4.15
CA GLU A 24 6.49 -19.02 -3.49
C GLU A 24 6.98 -17.94 -4.47
N THR A 25 7.56 -18.35 -5.61
CA THR A 25 8.03 -17.40 -6.62
C THR A 25 6.89 -16.61 -7.24
N GLU A 26 5.75 -17.25 -7.52
CA GLU A 26 4.58 -16.57 -8.07
C GLU A 26 3.94 -15.63 -7.04
N ARG A 27 3.78 -16.07 -5.78
CA ARG A 27 3.31 -15.23 -4.68
C ARG A 27 4.23 -14.02 -4.43
N GLY A 28 5.54 -14.20 -4.56
CA GLY A 28 6.50 -13.10 -4.50
C GLY A 28 6.27 -12.07 -5.60
N ARG A 29 6.04 -12.52 -6.84
CA ARG A 29 5.71 -11.66 -7.98
C ARG A 29 4.37 -10.93 -7.77
N LEU A 30 3.35 -11.62 -7.24
CA LEU A 30 2.05 -11.02 -6.93
C LEU A 30 2.19 -9.90 -5.88
N LYS A 31 2.94 -10.15 -4.80
CA LYS A 31 3.24 -9.13 -3.78
C LYS A 31 3.97 -7.92 -4.35
N GLY A 32 4.94 -8.14 -5.24
CA GLY A 32 5.64 -7.04 -5.93
C GLY A 32 4.68 -6.16 -6.73
N ARG A 33 3.82 -6.78 -7.55
CA ARG A 33 2.81 -6.05 -8.33
C ARG A 33 1.84 -5.26 -7.46
N ILE A 34 1.42 -5.81 -6.31
CA ILE A 34 0.57 -5.11 -5.34
C ILE A 34 1.30 -3.88 -4.78
N ALA A 35 2.60 -3.99 -4.45
CA ALA A 35 3.39 -2.89 -3.94
C ALA A 35 3.53 -1.75 -4.96
N ASP A 36 3.84 -2.09 -6.21
CA ASP A 36 3.97 -1.11 -7.31
C ASP A 36 2.65 -0.34 -7.53
N LEU A 37 1.52 -1.05 -7.58
CA LEU A 37 0.19 -0.43 -7.74
C LEU A 37 -0.20 0.45 -6.55
N LYS A 38 0.13 0.04 -5.31
CA LYS A 38 -0.09 0.87 -4.11
C LYS A 38 0.77 2.13 -4.15
N GLU A 39 2.01 2.05 -4.60
CA GLU A 39 2.89 3.21 -4.76
C GLU A 39 2.36 4.16 -5.85
N GLU A 40 1.91 3.64 -7.00
CA GLU A 40 1.27 4.44 -8.04
C GLU A 40 0.03 5.18 -7.53
N LYS A 41 -0.82 4.51 -6.73
CA LYS A 41 -1.98 5.13 -6.11
C LYS A 41 -1.56 6.30 -5.19
N GLN A 42 -0.56 6.08 -4.34
CA GLN A 42 -0.04 7.13 -3.46
C GLN A 42 0.57 8.30 -4.24
N LYS A 43 1.33 8.03 -5.31
CA LYS A 43 1.91 9.06 -6.18
C LYS A 43 0.83 9.90 -6.86
N LYS A 44 -0.25 9.28 -7.35
CA LYS A 44 -1.39 10.00 -7.93
C LYS A 44 -2.12 10.85 -6.91
N GLN A 45 -2.26 10.38 -5.67
CA GLN A 45 -2.85 11.16 -4.57
C GLN A 45 -2.00 12.37 -4.18
N LYS A 46 -0.67 12.32 -4.34
CA LYS A 46 0.24 13.44 -4.06
C LYS A 46 0.18 14.58 -5.09
N GLY A 47 -0.57 14.45 -6.18
CA GLY A 47 -0.61 15.39 -7.31
C GLY A 47 -1.47 16.65 -7.12
N THR A 48 -2.09 16.87 -5.96
CA THR A 48 -2.92 18.06 -5.73
C THR A 48 -2.76 18.56 -4.30
N GLY A 49 -2.01 19.65 -4.13
CA GLY A 49 -2.08 20.52 -2.96
C GLY A 49 -1.43 19.98 -1.67
N ASP A 50 -0.37 20.68 -1.28
CA ASP A 50 0.06 20.96 0.09
C ASP A 50 -0.43 20.08 1.27
N THR A 51 0.57 19.61 2.04
CA THR A 51 0.49 19.27 3.48
C THR A 51 0.12 17.83 3.89
N THR A 52 0.65 16.79 3.24
CA THR A 52 0.55 15.41 3.80
C THR A 52 1.91 14.92 4.30
N GLY A 53 2.34 15.46 5.44
CA GLY A 53 3.55 14.98 6.11
C GLY A 53 3.91 15.89 7.27
N TYR A 54 3.11 15.83 8.34
CA TYR A 54 3.28 16.55 9.59
C TYR A 54 3.27 18.08 9.39
N ALA A 55 2.14 18.72 9.73
CA ALA A 55 2.08 20.16 9.83
C ALA A 55 3.29 20.64 10.64
N VAL A 56 4.20 21.36 9.97
CA VAL A 56 5.34 22.16 10.44
C VAL A 56 5.62 21.99 11.94
N GLU A 57 6.74 21.36 12.32
CA GLU A 57 7.15 21.24 13.72
C GLU A 57 7.20 22.64 14.37
N LYS A 58 6.15 22.99 15.13
CA LYS A 58 6.13 24.25 15.89
C LYS A 58 6.85 24.11 17.23
N LYS A 59 6.99 22.88 17.79
CA LYS A 59 7.89 22.44 18.89
C LYS A 59 7.46 21.06 19.44
N GLY A 60 8.43 20.23 19.85
CA GLY A 60 8.23 19.02 20.68
C GLY A 60 9.16 17.85 20.29
N ASP A 61 9.54 16.99 21.24
CA ASP A 61 10.49 15.87 21.02
C ASP A 61 9.83 14.56 20.56
N ALA A 62 8.49 14.49 20.52
CA ALA A 62 7.78 13.27 20.13
C ALA A 62 6.41 13.54 19.47
N THR A 63 6.08 12.69 18.50
CA THR A 63 4.76 12.62 17.85
C THR A 63 4.06 11.34 18.29
N VAL A 64 2.86 11.46 18.87
CA VAL A 64 2.04 10.30 19.28
C VAL A 64 0.87 10.14 18.31
N ALA A 65 0.75 8.96 17.70
CA ALA A 65 -0.41 8.58 16.92
C ALA A 65 -1.25 7.57 17.72
N LEU A 66 -2.48 7.95 18.07
CA LEU A 66 -3.44 7.06 18.71
C LEU A 66 -4.34 6.48 17.63
N VAL A 67 -4.35 5.15 17.51
CA VAL A 67 -5.24 4.42 16.61
C VAL A 67 -6.19 3.60 17.46
N GLY A 68 -7.49 3.89 17.36
CA GLY A 68 -8.58 3.13 17.98
C GLY A 68 -9.49 2.55 16.90
N PHE A 69 -10.25 1.50 17.26
CA PHE A 69 -11.17 0.78 16.37
C PHE A 69 -12.35 1.63 15.91
#